data_AF-A0AAN6P926-F1
#
_entry.id   AF-A0AAN6P926-F1
#
_cell.length_a   1.000
_cell.length_b   1.000
_cell.length_c   1.000
_cell.angle_alpha   90.00
_cell.angle_beta   90.00
_cell.angle_gamma   90.00
#
_symmetry.space_group_name_H-M   'P 1'
#
loop_
_entity.id
_entity.type
_entity.pdbx_description
1 polymer ?
#
loop_
_entity_poly.entity_id
_entity_poly.type
_entity_poly.pdbx_seq_one_letter_code
_entity_poly.pdbx_strand_id
1 'polypeptide(L)'
;MRIFVSIGGAFDPSLDEVPVCLDLISEASLGAPGNTLAASEEIVSETERGLKRYRVLDIEHLLKAKMAAFAARGGPESNDFGDIMWLLTGSYANQVWQASASVPVEQRRAFFAAPKAPISQAPQSMASKASQVIRGVWRGALIEYIEHPERFPDQVLRVTADTVLIKDAFPKATIHLLLLPRSPAHYLQHPHAAFADPAFLAMMRAEAAGAAKLAAAELGRKLGAFSASNRARNEAMDSRGDTIPFDELPPGRDYSADIRIGTHAHPSMAHLHVHIISRDMHSERAKHRKHYNSFNTPFFVPLADYPLAEDDVRRETGFQNANLGRELVCWRCGQGFGNRFAELKRHLEGEFEAWRGE
;
A
#
# COMPACT_ATOMS: atom_id res chain seq x y z
N MET A 1 -18.95 36.59 17.38
CA MET A 1 -19.18 36.78 18.83
C MET A 1 -19.08 35.42 19.50
N ARG A 2 -18.39 35.25 20.64
CA ARG A 2 -18.40 33.97 21.36
C ARG A 2 -19.51 33.97 22.38
N ILE A 3 -20.34 32.95 22.37
CA ILE A 3 -21.33 32.70 23.42
C ILE A 3 -21.05 31.35 24.04
N PHE A 4 -21.40 31.20 25.31
CA PHE A 4 -21.34 29.92 26.00
C PHE A 4 -22.77 29.46 26.20
N VAL A 5 -23.06 28.22 25.80
CA VAL A 5 -24.36 27.60 26.04
C VAL A 5 -24.14 26.30 26.80
N SER A 6 -25.00 25.99 27.77
CA SER A 6 -25.00 24.69 28.43
C SER A 6 -25.59 23.65 27.48
N ILE A 7 -24.88 22.53 27.31
CA ILE A 7 -25.38 21.37 26.57
C ILE A 7 -25.26 20.11 27.45
N GLY A 8 -26.14 19.14 27.25
CA GLY A 8 -26.39 18.07 28.23
C GLY A 8 -27.59 18.42 29.12
N GLY A 9 -28.16 17.46 29.85
CA GLY A 9 -29.30 17.70 30.76
C GLY A 9 -30.70 17.81 30.12
N ALA A 10 -30.87 18.50 28.99
CA ALA A 10 -32.21 18.79 28.43
C ALA A 10 -32.97 17.55 27.88
N PHE A 11 -32.26 16.50 27.47
CA PHE A 11 -32.85 15.25 26.93
C PHE A 11 -32.53 14.01 27.76
N ASP A 12 -31.64 14.14 28.75
CA ASP A 12 -31.18 13.06 29.63
C ASP A 12 -30.75 13.68 30.97
N PRO A 13 -31.63 13.70 31.98
CA PRO A 13 -31.38 14.35 33.28
C PRO A 13 -30.24 13.71 34.08
N SER A 14 -29.75 12.54 33.64
CA SER A 14 -28.65 11.83 34.29
C SER A 14 -27.26 12.31 33.87
N LEU A 15 -27.20 13.18 32.86
CA LEU A 15 -25.95 13.74 32.35
C LEU A 15 -25.79 15.19 32.81
N ASP A 16 -24.62 15.51 33.34
CA ASP A 16 -24.28 16.86 33.77
C ASP A 16 -24.36 17.86 32.60
N GLU A 17 -24.88 19.06 32.87
CA GLU A 17 -24.84 20.17 31.93
C GLU A 17 -23.40 20.69 31.81
N VAL A 18 -22.86 20.66 30.58
CA VAL A 18 -21.51 21.13 30.30
C VAL A 18 -21.59 22.42 29.48
N PRO A 19 -20.96 23.52 29.93
CA PRO A 19 -20.89 24.74 29.15
C PRO A 19 -19.96 24.57 27.96
N VAL A 20 -20.47 24.82 26.75
CA VAL A 20 -19.70 24.77 25.52
C VAL A 20 -19.66 26.14 24.87
N CYS A 21 -18.44 26.55 24.50
CA CYS A 21 -18.20 27.77 23.76
C CYS A 21 -18.62 27.57 22.29
N LEU A 22 -19.47 28.45 21.80
CA LEU A 22 -19.90 28.51 20.41
C LEU A 22 -19.50 29.86 19.81
N ASP A 23 -18.98 29.82 18.58
CA ASP A 23 -18.77 31.01 17.78
C ASP A 23 -20.08 31.35 17.03
N LEU A 24 -20.72 32.47 17.39
CA LEU A 24 -21.79 33.06 16.60
C LEU A 24 -21.20 33.80 15.40
N ILE A 25 -21.48 33.27 14.22
CA ILE A 25 -21.15 33.85 12.91
C ILE A 25 -22.39 34.62 12.44
N SER A 26 -22.41 35.94 12.64
CA SER A 26 -23.57 36.79 12.32
C SER A 26 -23.65 37.19 10.85
N GLU A 27 -22.56 37.06 10.10
CA GLU A 27 -22.51 37.27 8.66
C GLU A 27 -21.53 36.26 8.04
N ALA A 28 -21.83 35.82 6.80
CA ALA A 28 -21.02 34.91 6.01
C ALA A 28 -19.54 35.36 5.96
N SER A 29 -18.73 34.83 6.85
CA SER A 29 -17.30 35.13 6.92
C SER A 29 -16.54 34.08 6.14
N LEU A 30 -15.62 34.52 5.26
CA LEU A 30 -14.65 33.66 4.58
C LEU A 30 -15.28 32.44 3.90
N GLY A 31 -16.34 32.68 3.12
CA GLY A 31 -16.99 31.65 2.29
C GLY A 31 -18.00 30.76 3.01
N ALA A 32 -18.25 30.97 4.31
CA ALA A 32 -19.36 30.33 5.00
C ALA A 32 -20.72 30.77 4.41
N PRO A 33 -21.70 29.86 4.25
CA PRO A 33 -22.99 30.20 3.64
C PRO A 33 -23.78 31.16 4.53
N GLY A 34 -24.30 32.25 3.94
CA GLY A 34 -25.12 33.23 4.66
C GLY A 34 -26.48 32.68 5.12
N ASN A 35 -26.96 31.61 4.49
CA ASN A 35 -28.12 30.84 4.94
C ASN A 35 -27.69 29.38 5.14
N THR A 36 -27.36 29.02 6.38
CA THR A 36 -26.88 27.68 6.73
C THR A 36 -27.94 26.60 6.54
N LEU A 37 -29.24 26.93 6.62
CA LEU A 37 -30.32 25.96 6.38
C LEU A 37 -30.40 25.50 4.93
N ALA A 38 -30.19 26.44 3.99
CA ALA A 38 -30.16 26.15 2.55
C ALA A 38 -28.87 25.44 2.10
N ALA A 39 -27.82 25.53 2.91
CA ALA A 39 -26.49 24.95 2.67
C ALA A 39 -26.23 23.72 3.56
N SER A 40 -27.28 23.05 4.02
CA SER A 40 -27.20 21.87 4.88
C SER A 40 -28.03 20.71 4.35
N GLU A 41 -27.44 19.53 4.38
CA GLU A 41 -28.09 18.25 4.09
C GLU A 41 -28.46 17.50 5.38
N GLU A 42 -29.34 16.51 5.25
CA GLU A 42 -29.70 15.63 6.35
C GLU A 42 -28.99 14.29 6.15
N ILE A 43 -28.17 13.90 7.13
CA ILE A 43 -27.54 12.59 7.17
C ILE A 43 -28.22 11.72 8.22
N VAL A 44 -28.33 10.43 7.92
CA VAL A 44 -28.89 9.44 8.84
C VAL A 44 -27.76 8.54 9.30
N SER A 45 -27.60 8.40 10.61
CA SER A 45 -26.59 7.52 11.21
C SER A 45 -27.22 6.59 12.23
N GLU A 46 -26.81 5.33 12.19
CA GLU A 46 -27.19 4.34 13.20
C GLU A 46 -26.30 4.52 14.43
N THR A 47 -26.94 4.74 15.58
CA THR A 47 -26.26 4.91 16.86
C THR A 47 -26.69 3.83 17.83
N GLU A 48 -25.98 3.68 18.95
CA GLU A 48 -26.39 2.77 20.04
C GLU A 48 -27.79 3.08 20.60
N ARG A 49 -28.31 4.30 20.36
CA ARG A 49 -29.67 4.74 20.71
C ARG A 49 -30.65 4.68 19.52
N GLY A 50 -30.32 3.95 18.47
CA GLY A 50 -31.11 3.82 17.24
C GLY A 50 -30.71 4.79 16.13
N LEU A 51 -31.51 4.80 15.05
CA LEU A 51 -31.33 5.68 13.90
C LEU A 51 -31.58 7.15 14.28
N LYS A 52 -30.57 7.99 14.05
CA LYS A 52 -30.64 9.43 14.28
C LYS A 52 -30.41 10.20 12.99
N ARG A 53 -31.14 11.31 12.84
CA ARG A 53 -31.01 12.26 11.73
C ARG A 53 -30.25 13.49 12.20
N TYR A 54 -29.23 13.88 11.46
CA TYR A 54 -28.39 15.03 11.74
C TYR A 54 -28.45 15.98 10.54
N ARG A 55 -28.68 17.27 10.80
CA ARG A 55 -28.53 18.30 9.78
C ARG A 55 -27.09 18.78 9.80
N VAL A 56 -26.36 18.60 8.70
CA VAL A 56 -24.95 18.98 8.58
C VAL A 56 -24.77 19.88 7.36
N LEU A 57 -23.76 20.75 7.36
CA LEU A 57 -23.43 21.54 6.17
C LEU A 57 -23.08 20.60 5.01
N ASP A 58 -23.60 20.90 3.83
CA ASP A 58 -23.29 20.11 2.65
C ASP A 58 -21.81 20.28 2.26
N ILE A 59 -21.29 19.26 1.57
CA ILE A 59 -19.88 19.16 1.22
C ILE A 59 -19.41 20.34 0.36
N GLU A 60 -20.27 20.88 -0.51
CA GLU A 60 -19.91 21.99 -1.39
C GLU A 60 -19.65 23.27 -0.58
N HIS A 61 -20.56 23.63 0.30
CA HIS A 61 -20.42 24.81 1.14
C HIS A 61 -19.33 24.65 2.20
N LEU A 62 -19.14 23.43 2.71
CA LEU A 62 -18.04 23.12 3.61
C LEU A 62 -16.68 23.29 2.93
N LEU A 63 -16.53 22.78 1.70
CA LEU A 63 -15.29 22.93 0.92
C LEU A 63 -15.01 24.39 0.59
N LYS A 64 -16.00 25.15 0.11
CA LYS A 64 -15.86 26.59 -0.19
C LYS A 64 -15.41 27.38 1.02
N ALA A 65 -16.04 27.17 2.17
CA ALA A 65 -15.70 27.87 3.40
C ALA A 65 -14.27 27.54 3.85
N LYS A 66 -13.87 26.26 3.78
CA LYS A 66 -12.52 25.84 4.17
C LYS A 66 -11.44 26.35 3.22
N MET A 67 -11.67 26.32 1.90
CA MET A 67 -10.74 26.84 0.91
C MET A 67 -10.57 28.37 1.00
N ALA A 68 -11.67 29.10 1.22
CA ALA A 68 -11.60 30.55 1.41
C ALA A 68 -10.89 30.92 2.73
N ALA A 69 -11.17 30.19 3.81
CA ALA A 69 -10.44 30.31 5.07
C ALA A 69 -8.94 30.04 4.91
N PHE A 70 -8.58 28.94 4.25
CA PHE A 70 -7.18 28.61 3.98
C PHE A 70 -6.48 29.69 3.15
N ALA A 71 -7.14 30.20 2.10
CA ALA A 71 -6.56 31.25 1.26
C ALA A 71 -6.36 32.57 2.00
N ALA A 72 -7.23 32.90 2.97
CA ALA A 72 -7.17 34.16 3.70
C ALA A 72 -6.20 34.16 4.89
N ARG A 73 -6.06 33.04 5.59
CA ARG A 73 -5.32 32.96 6.88
C ARG A 73 -4.51 31.67 7.06
N GLY A 74 -4.49 30.79 6.07
CA GLY A 74 -3.98 29.43 6.20
C GLY A 74 -2.50 29.28 5.87
N GLY A 75 -1.98 28.14 6.31
CA GLY A 75 -0.68 27.60 5.98
C GLY A 75 -0.75 26.07 6.07
N PRO A 76 0.27 25.33 5.63
CA PRO A 76 0.24 23.86 5.55
C PRO A 76 0.00 23.15 6.89
N GLU A 77 0.25 23.83 8.01
CA GLU A 77 0.01 23.35 9.38
C GLU A 77 -1.34 23.83 9.95
N SER A 78 -2.14 24.59 9.19
CA SER A 78 -3.41 25.11 9.68
C SER A 78 -4.48 24.02 9.70
N ASN A 79 -5.40 24.13 10.66
CA ASN A 79 -6.58 23.26 10.73
C ASN A 79 -7.40 23.31 9.43
N ASP A 80 -7.45 24.47 8.78
CA ASP A 80 -8.13 24.63 7.49
C ASP A 80 -7.46 23.77 6.39
N PHE A 81 -6.13 23.59 6.39
CA PHE A 81 -5.43 22.66 5.47
C PHE A 81 -5.77 21.20 5.75
N GLY A 82 -5.73 20.81 7.03
CA GLY A 82 -6.08 19.45 7.47
C GLY A 82 -7.50 19.08 7.08
N ASP A 83 -8.45 19.98 7.28
CA ASP A 83 -9.86 19.77 6.93
C ASP A 83 -10.08 19.64 5.41
N ILE A 84 -9.40 20.47 4.59
CA ILE A 84 -9.46 20.36 3.12
C ILE A 84 -8.86 19.03 2.67
N MET A 85 -7.72 18.63 3.23
CA MET A 85 -7.09 17.36 2.91
C MET A 85 -7.96 16.16 3.31
N TRP A 86 -8.63 16.22 4.46
CA TRP A 86 -9.57 15.20 4.89
C TRP A 86 -10.76 15.08 3.92
N LEU A 87 -11.34 16.20 3.48
CA LEU A 87 -12.40 16.20 2.46
C LEU A 87 -11.95 15.60 1.13
N LEU A 88 -10.73 15.93 0.68
CA LEU A 88 -10.18 15.44 -0.59
C LEU A 88 -9.79 13.96 -0.59
N THR A 89 -9.45 13.40 0.58
CA THR A 89 -8.89 12.04 0.71
C THR A 89 -9.85 11.04 1.37
N GLY A 90 -10.98 11.51 1.92
CA GLY A 90 -12.05 10.68 2.45
C GLY A 90 -13.02 10.16 1.38
N SER A 91 -14.10 9.52 1.82
CA SER A 91 -15.12 8.87 0.97
C SER A 91 -15.91 9.82 0.04
N TYR A 92 -15.63 11.12 0.06
CA TYR A 92 -16.37 12.16 -0.65
C TYR A 92 -15.67 12.64 -1.94
N ALA A 93 -14.62 11.96 -2.40
CA ALA A 93 -13.77 12.38 -3.51
C ALA A 93 -14.55 12.78 -4.79
N ASN A 94 -15.63 12.07 -5.13
CA ASN A 94 -16.47 12.40 -6.29
C ASN A 94 -17.32 13.66 -6.07
N GLN A 95 -17.90 13.85 -4.88
CA GLN A 95 -18.68 15.06 -4.54
C GLN A 95 -17.76 16.28 -4.42
N VAL A 96 -16.55 16.09 -3.90
CA VAL A 96 -15.53 17.14 -3.80
C VAL A 96 -14.98 17.53 -5.17
N TRP A 97 -14.79 16.59 -6.09
CA TRP A 97 -14.44 16.89 -7.48
C TRP A 97 -15.48 17.77 -8.16
N GLN A 98 -16.77 17.44 -8.02
CA GLN A 98 -17.87 18.22 -8.57
C GLN A 98 -17.96 19.62 -7.93
N ALA A 99 -17.84 19.70 -6.60
CA ALA A 99 -17.85 20.96 -5.86
C ALA A 99 -16.63 21.86 -6.14
N SER A 100 -15.48 21.29 -6.51
CA SER A 100 -14.26 22.07 -6.78
C SER A 100 -14.41 23.06 -7.95
N ALA A 101 -15.34 22.81 -8.87
CA ALA A 101 -15.65 23.68 -9.99
C ALA A 101 -16.26 25.02 -9.56
N SER A 102 -16.97 25.04 -8.43
CA SER A 102 -17.61 26.25 -7.88
C SER A 102 -16.70 27.01 -6.90
N VAL A 103 -15.48 26.53 -6.66
CA VAL A 103 -14.45 27.24 -5.88
C VAL A 103 -13.63 28.19 -6.78
N PRO A 104 -13.48 29.48 -6.40
CA PRO A 104 -12.67 30.44 -7.15
C PRO A 104 -11.26 29.93 -7.46
N VAL A 105 -10.78 30.19 -8.68
CA VAL A 105 -9.49 29.69 -9.19
C VAL A 105 -8.33 30.17 -8.32
N GLU A 106 -8.40 31.40 -7.83
CA GLU A 106 -7.34 32.02 -7.01
C GLU A 106 -7.14 31.25 -5.69
N GLN A 107 -8.23 30.79 -5.06
CA GLN A 107 -8.20 30.03 -3.81
C GLN A 107 -7.65 28.62 -4.04
N ARG A 108 -8.02 28.00 -5.17
CA ARG A 108 -7.45 26.70 -5.56
C ARG A 108 -5.95 26.81 -5.82
N ARG A 109 -5.50 27.85 -6.53
CA ARG A 109 -4.07 28.10 -6.79
C ARG A 109 -3.29 28.35 -5.50
N ALA A 110 -3.84 29.13 -4.57
CA ALA A 110 -3.21 29.38 -3.27
C ALA A 110 -2.99 28.06 -2.48
N PHE A 111 -3.96 27.15 -2.50
CA PHE A 111 -3.84 25.83 -1.87
C PHE A 111 -2.75 24.96 -2.52
N PHE A 112 -2.72 24.87 -3.85
CA PHE A 112 -1.70 24.06 -4.55
C PHE A 112 -0.29 24.65 -4.50
N ALA A 113 -0.16 25.95 -4.26
CA ALA A 113 1.12 26.64 -4.14
C ALA A 113 1.75 26.55 -2.73
N ALA A 114 1.01 26.07 -1.72
CA ALA A 114 1.50 26.00 -0.34
C ALA A 114 2.52 24.84 -0.16
N PRO A 115 3.74 25.09 0.36
CA PRO A 115 4.75 24.06 0.57
C PRO A 115 4.34 23.11 1.71
N LYS A 116 4.27 21.79 1.46
CA LYS A 116 3.74 20.81 2.43
C LYS A 116 4.59 20.72 3.71
N ALA A 117 4.01 21.04 4.87
CA ALA A 117 4.59 20.82 6.19
C ALA A 117 3.95 19.57 6.87
N PRO A 118 4.67 18.89 7.79
CA PRO A 118 4.21 17.66 8.43
C PRO A 118 3.15 17.93 9.52
N ILE A 119 1.99 17.29 9.42
CA ILE A 119 0.88 17.44 10.38
C ILE A 119 1.10 16.52 11.60
N SER A 120 0.91 17.09 12.80
CA SER A 120 1.10 16.43 14.11
C SER A 120 0.00 15.42 14.49
N GLN A 121 0.33 14.47 15.36
CA GLN A 121 -0.33 13.17 15.58
C GLN A 121 -1.53 13.16 16.55
N ALA A 122 -2.44 12.21 16.35
CA ALA A 122 -3.48 11.76 17.30
C ALA A 122 -2.93 10.67 18.29
N PRO A 123 -3.59 10.41 19.44
CA PRO A 123 -2.97 9.72 20.57
C PRO A 123 -2.87 8.20 20.43
N GLN A 124 -1.91 7.65 21.17
CA GLN A 124 -1.18 6.42 20.88
C GLN A 124 -1.53 5.23 21.79
N SER A 125 -1.65 4.03 21.21
CA SER A 125 -1.68 2.76 21.96
C SER A 125 -0.27 2.21 22.18
N MET A 126 -0.08 1.25 23.10
CA MET A 126 1.25 0.73 23.46
C MET A 126 2.01 0.07 22.30
N ALA A 127 1.33 -0.38 21.23
CA ALA A 127 1.97 -0.88 20.00
C ALA A 127 2.63 0.24 19.19
N SER A 128 2.09 1.47 19.22
CA SER A 128 2.69 2.59 18.49
C SER A 128 3.98 3.10 19.15
N LYS A 129 4.15 2.89 20.47
CA LYS A 129 5.42 3.18 21.16
C LYS A 129 6.55 2.28 20.66
N ALA A 130 6.28 1.00 20.39
CA ALA A 130 7.27 0.10 19.79
C ALA A 130 7.60 0.49 18.34
N SER A 131 6.59 0.89 17.55
CA SER A 131 6.78 1.42 16.18
C SER A 131 7.60 2.71 16.17
N GLN A 132 7.36 3.66 17.08
CA GLN A 132 8.11 4.92 17.18
C GLN A 132 9.60 4.71 17.48
N VAL A 133 9.95 3.73 18.31
CA VAL A 133 11.37 3.40 18.59
C VAL A 133 12.06 2.82 17.34
N ILE A 134 11.32 2.17 16.45
CA ILE A 134 11.84 1.57 15.21
C ILE A 134 11.88 2.57 14.04
N ARG A 135 11.04 3.63 14.03
CA ARG A 135 11.04 4.67 12.97
C ARG A 135 12.37 5.40 12.79
N GLY A 136 13.21 5.44 13.82
CA GLY A 136 14.57 6.02 13.76
C GLY A 136 15.63 5.11 13.13
N VAL A 137 15.28 3.87 12.77
CA VAL A 137 16.21 2.87 12.21
C VAL A 137 15.72 2.50 10.81
N TRP A 138 16.61 2.46 9.82
CA TRP A 138 16.30 2.10 8.41
C TRP A 138 15.41 0.84 8.25
N ARG A 139 15.48 -0.10 9.20
CA ARG A 139 14.66 -1.31 9.26
C ARG A 139 13.15 -1.06 9.45
N GLY A 140 12.75 0.14 9.88
CA GLY A 140 11.36 0.53 10.14
C GLY A 140 10.61 1.09 8.93
N ALA A 141 11.28 1.36 7.81
CA ALA A 141 10.72 2.15 6.71
C ALA A 141 9.41 1.61 6.11
N LEU A 142 9.15 0.30 6.24
CA LEU A 142 7.92 -0.31 5.71
C LEU A 142 6.64 0.12 6.42
N ILE A 143 6.72 0.63 7.66
CA ILE A 143 5.53 1.03 8.41
C ILE A 143 4.75 2.14 7.71
N GLU A 144 5.44 3.04 7.01
CA GLU A 144 4.79 4.15 6.30
C GLU A 144 3.90 3.63 5.16
N TYR A 145 4.28 2.55 4.48
CA TYR A 145 3.40 1.92 3.48
C TYR A 145 2.18 1.25 4.12
N ILE A 146 2.28 0.79 5.37
CA ILE A 146 1.20 0.11 6.09
C ILE A 146 0.19 1.12 6.66
N GLU A 147 0.69 2.17 7.31
CA GLU A 147 -0.12 3.19 7.98
C GLU A 147 -0.62 4.27 7.01
N HIS A 148 0.19 4.62 6.01
CA HIS A 148 -0.07 5.73 5.10
C HIS A 148 0.17 5.36 3.61
N PRO A 149 -0.43 4.26 3.09
CA PRO A 149 -0.23 3.85 1.69
C PRO A 149 -0.58 4.94 0.68
N GLU A 150 -1.52 5.83 0.99
CA GLU A 150 -1.94 6.96 0.15
C GLU A 150 -0.82 7.96 -0.16
N ARG A 151 0.24 7.99 0.66
CA ARG A 151 1.42 8.83 0.43
C ARG A 151 2.34 8.29 -0.67
N PHE A 152 2.11 7.07 -1.14
CA PHE A 152 3.00 6.35 -2.06
C PHE A 152 2.26 5.82 -3.30
N PRO A 153 1.55 6.68 -4.06
CA PRO A 153 0.70 6.25 -5.18
C PRO A 153 1.45 5.52 -6.30
N ASP A 154 2.74 5.78 -6.47
CA ASP A 154 3.55 5.13 -7.50
C ASP A 154 4.08 3.75 -7.08
N GLN A 155 4.20 3.51 -5.77
CA GLN A 155 4.75 2.29 -5.19
C GLN A 155 3.65 1.33 -4.74
N VAL A 156 2.52 1.84 -4.24
CA VAL A 156 1.40 1.04 -3.77
C VAL A 156 0.55 0.58 -4.95
N LEU A 157 0.41 -0.72 -5.10
CA LEU A 157 -0.36 -1.36 -6.18
C LEU A 157 -1.77 -1.73 -5.74
N ARG A 158 -1.96 -2.08 -4.47
CA ARG A 158 -3.24 -2.52 -3.92
C ARG A 158 -3.27 -2.33 -2.41
N VAL A 159 -4.40 -1.87 -1.90
CA VAL A 159 -4.69 -1.78 -0.47
C VAL A 159 -5.96 -2.56 -0.20
N THR A 160 -5.93 -3.44 0.81
CA THR A 160 -7.12 -4.08 1.38
C THR A 160 -7.25 -3.69 2.85
N ALA A 161 -8.31 -4.17 3.51
CA ALA A 161 -8.45 -4.03 4.95
C ALA A 161 -7.25 -4.67 5.69
N ASP A 162 -6.73 -5.79 5.15
CA ASP A 162 -5.74 -6.63 5.82
C ASP A 162 -4.31 -6.47 5.31
N THR A 163 -4.13 -6.04 4.06
CA THR A 163 -2.80 -6.01 3.43
C THR A 163 -2.55 -4.78 2.55
N VAL A 164 -1.27 -4.49 2.31
CA VAL A 164 -0.79 -3.52 1.31
C VAL A 164 0.20 -4.22 0.39
N LEU A 165 -0.02 -4.17 -0.91
CA LEU A 165 0.90 -4.67 -1.93
C LEU A 165 1.69 -3.49 -2.52
N ILE A 166 3.01 -3.55 -2.45
CA ILE A 166 3.91 -2.51 -2.95
C ILE A 166 4.96 -3.05 -3.91
N LYS A 167 5.51 -2.18 -4.76
CA LYS A 167 6.76 -2.42 -5.50
C LYS A 167 7.94 -2.38 -4.52
N ASP A 168 8.85 -3.34 -4.59
CA ASP A 168 10.12 -3.27 -3.86
C ASP A 168 10.97 -2.12 -4.43
N ALA A 169 11.49 -1.24 -3.57
CA ALA A 169 12.30 -0.09 -3.99
C ALA A 169 13.68 -0.48 -4.56
N PHE A 170 14.14 -1.70 -4.26
CA PHE A 170 15.40 -2.28 -4.72
C PHE A 170 15.15 -3.67 -5.35
N PRO A 171 14.37 -3.75 -6.44
CA PRO A 171 13.88 -5.01 -6.99
C PRO A 171 15.03 -5.95 -7.35
N LYS A 172 14.94 -7.26 -7.04
CA LYS A 172 16.03 -8.22 -7.32
C LYS A 172 15.82 -9.04 -8.60
N ALA A 173 14.69 -8.84 -9.27
CA ALA A 173 14.29 -9.44 -10.53
C ALA A 173 13.41 -8.45 -11.31
N THR A 174 12.98 -8.83 -12.51
CA THR A 174 12.09 -8.05 -13.39
C THR A 174 10.81 -7.60 -12.68
N ILE A 175 10.19 -8.49 -11.90
CA ILE A 175 9.10 -8.19 -10.98
C ILE A 175 9.55 -8.51 -9.56
N HIS A 176 9.42 -7.55 -8.66
CA HIS A 176 9.64 -7.77 -7.23
C HIS A 176 8.70 -6.89 -6.42
N LEU A 177 7.73 -7.53 -5.78
CA LEU A 177 6.71 -6.89 -4.94
C LEU A 177 6.82 -7.39 -3.50
N LEU A 178 6.32 -6.58 -2.58
CA LEU A 178 6.19 -6.93 -1.16
C LEU A 178 4.71 -6.84 -0.76
N LEU A 179 4.19 -7.92 -0.19
CA LEU A 179 2.88 -7.94 0.45
C LEU A 179 3.07 -7.77 1.97
N LEU A 180 2.51 -6.69 2.50
CA LEU A 180 2.66 -6.25 3.88
C LEU A 180 1.34 -6.46 4.63
N PRO A 181 1.30 -7.21 5.74
CA PRO A 181 0.13 -7.27 6.60
C PRO A 181 -0.05 -5.96 7.37
N ARG A 182 -1.30 -5.55 7.55
CA ARG A 182 -1.67 -4.34 8.30
C ARG A 182 -1.98 -4.61 9.76
N SER A 183 -2.18 -5.88 10.14
CA SER A 183 -2.50 -6.30 11.50
C SER A 183 -1.37 -5.95 12.47
N PRO A 184 -1.60 -5.08 13.49
CA PRO A 184 -0.59 -4.75 14.47
C PRO A 184 -0.13 -5.93 15.31
N ALA A 185 -0.95 -6.98 15.41
CA ALA A 185 -0.59 -8.21 16.10
C ALA A 185 0.51 -8.99 15.35
N HIS A 186 0.62 -8.87 14.03
CA HIS A 186 1.45 -9.73 13.20
C HIS A 186 2.60 -9.01 12.51
N TYR A 187 2.42 -7.74 12.14
CA TYR A 187 3.34 -7.01 11.26
C TYR A 187 4.77 -6.81 11.78
N LEU A 188 5.05 -7.03 13.06
CA LEU A 188 6.40 -6.96 13.68
C LEU A 188 6.90 -8.32 14.13
N GLN A 189 6.12 -9.38 13.91
CA GLN A 189 6.53 -10.74 14.25
C GLN A 189 7.49 -11.30 13.21
N HIS A 190 8.36 -12.21 13.68
CA HIS A 190 9.16 -13.04 12.79
C HIS A 190 8.24 -13.92 11.91
N PRO A 191 8.56 -14.16 10.61
CA PRO A 191 7.69 -14.95 9.72
C PRO A 191 7.27 -16.31 10.29
N HIS A 192 8.21 -17.03 10.91
CA HIS A 192 7.91 -18.33 11.55
C HIS A 192 6.91 -18.25 12.70
N ALA A 193 6.88 -17.14 13.45
CA ALA A 193 5.93 -16.93 14.54
C ALA A 193 4.58 -16.43 14.00
N ALA A 194 4.61 -15.45 13.10
CA ALA A 194 3.40 -14.87 12.51
C ALA A 194 2.56 -15.92 11.78
N PHE A 195 3.21 -16.77 10.98
CA PHE A 195 2.54 -17.83 10.22
C PHE A 195 2.26 -19.10 11.01
N ALA A 196 2.51 -19.11 12.33
CA ALA A 196 2.01 -20.17 13.21
C ALA A 196 0.51 -20.00 13.50
N ASP A 197 -0.04 -18.78 13.35
CA ASP A 197 -1.49 -18.53 13.36
C ASP A 197 -2.11 -19.03 12.03
N PRO A 198 -2.97 -20.07 12.07
CA PRO A 198 -3.55 -20.65 10.85
C PRO A 198 -4.48 -19.70 10.10
N ALA A 199 -5.23 -18.85 10.83
CA ALA A 199 -6.16 -17.92 10.21
C ALA A 199 -5.41 -16.79 9.50
N PHE A 200 -4.38 -16.26 10.15
CA PHE A 200 -3.52 -15.25 9.54
C PHE A 200 -2.76 -15.80 8.31
N LEU A 201 -2.21 -17.01 8.40
CA LEU A 201 -1.54 -17.66 7.27
C LEU A 201 -2.51 -17.91 6.10
N ALA A 202 -3.73 -18.36 6.36
CA ALA A 202 -4.74 -18.56 5.33
C ALA A 202 -5.09 -17.26 4.59
N MET A 203 -5.30 -16.17 5.33
CA MET A 203 -5.53 -14.83 4.76
C MET A 203 -4.34 -14.39 3.90
N MET A 204 -3.12 -14.49 4.43
CA MET A 204 -1.92 -14.08 3.71
C MET A 204 -1.68 -14.90 2.43
N ARG A 205 -2.03 -16.19 2.42
CA ARG A 205 -2.00 -17.03 1.21
C ARG A 205 -3.00 -16.57 0.16
N ALA A 206 -4.23 -16.25 0.56
CA ALA A 206 -5.26 -15.76 -0.35
C ALA A 206 -4.83 -14.41 -0.97
N GLU A 207 -4.34 -13.48 -0.16
CA GLU A 207 -3.86 -12.16 -0.60
C GLU A 207 -2.62 -12.28 -1.50
N ALA A 208 -1.69 -13.19 -1.17
CA ALA A 208 -0.51 -13.45 -1.99
C ALA A 208 -0.85 -14.11 -3.33
N ALA A 209 -1.86 -14.99 -3.39
CA ALA A 209 -2.35 -15.56 -4.64
C ALA A 209 -2.93 -14.49 -5.56
N GLY A 210 -3.70 -13.54 -5.01
CA GLY A 210 -4.18 -12.37 -5.76
C GLY A 210 -3.03 -11.49 -6.27
N ALA A 211 -2.04 -11.21 -5.41
CA ALA A 211 -0.85 -10.44 -5.78
C ALA A 211 -0.01 -11.14 -6.87
N ALA A 212 0.10 -12.46 -6.83
CA ALA A 212 0.85 -13.24 -7.82
C ALA A 212 0.20 -13.17 -9.21
N LYS A 213 -1.14 -13.11 -9.30
CA LYS A 213 -1.83 -12.88 -10.58
C LYS A 213 -1.48 -11.51 -11.17
N LEU A 214 -1.44 -10.46 -10.34
CA LEU A 214 -1.03 -9.13 -10.77
C LEU A 214 0.44 -9.11 -11.22
N ALA A 215 1.32 -9.78 -10.48
CA ALA A 215 2.73 -9.91 -10.82
C ALA A 215 2.93 -10.66 -12.15
N ALA A 216 2.21 -11.76 -12.38
CA ALA A 216 2.25 -12.52 -13.61
C ALA A 216 1.71 -11.72 -14.81
N ALA A 217 0.62 -10.97 -14.62
CA ALA A 217 0.08 -10.09 -15.65
C ALA A 217 1.06 -8.97 -16.03
N GLU A 218 1.72 -8.34 -15.05
CA GLU A 218 2.74 -7.31 -15.31
C GLU A 218 4.00 -7.90 -15.95
N LEU A 219 4.40 -9.12 -15.57
CA LEU A 219 5.49 -9.84 -16.23
C LEU A 219 5.15 -10.11 -17.70
N GLY A 220 3.94 -10.62 -17.97
CA GLY A 220 3.43 -10.82 -19.32
C GLY A 220 3.33 -9.53 -20.12
N ARG A 221 2.92 -8.42 -19.50
CA ARG A 221 2.90 -7.10 -20.15
C ARG A 221 4.31 -6.64 -20.57
N LYS A 222 5.33 -6.90 -19.74
CA LYS A 222 6.72 -6.50 -20.01
C LYS A 222 7.40 -7.39 -21.05
N LEU A 223 7.16 -8.70 -20.98
CA LEU A 223 7.92 -9.69 -21.75
C LEU A 223 7.15 -10.30 -22.93
N GLY A 224 5.82 -10.12 -22.95
CA GLY A 224 4.94 -10.84 -23.86
C GLY A 224 5.17 -10.56 -25.34
N ALA A 225 5.75 -9.42 -25.70
CA ALA A 225 6.12 -9.10 -27.07
C ALA A 225 7.34 -9.90 -27.57
N PHE A 226 8.18 -10.42 -26.66
CA PHE A 226 9.38 -11.18 -26.98
C PHE A 226 9.14 -12.70 -26.98
N SER A 227 8.08 -13.15 -26.30
CA SER A 227 7.80 -14.57 -26.07
C SER A 227 7.33 -15.27 -27.35
N ALA A 228 8.05 -16.34 -27.73
CA ALA A 228 7.71 -17.23 -28.81
C ALA A 228 6.33 -17.86 -28.63
N SER A 229 6.01 -18.26 -27.40
CA SER A 229 4.73 -18.86 -27.01
C SER A 229 3.56 -17.89 -27.10
N ASN A 230 3.83 -16.57 -27.09
CA ASN A 230 2.80 -15.55 -27.26
C ASN A 230 2.57 -15.12 -28.72
N ARG A 231 3.40 -15.54 -29.70
CA ARG A 231 3.32 -15.03 -31.07
C ARG A 231 1.92 -15.14 -31.69
N ALA A 232 1.34 -16.34 -31.70
CA ALA A 232 0.01 -16.56 -32.26
C ALA A 232 -1.07 -15.74 -31.55
N ARG A 233 -0.94 -15.58 -30.22
CA ARG A 233 -1.85 -14.76 -29.42
C ARG A 233 -1.72 -13.27 -29.75
N ASN A 234 -0.50 -12.77 -29.91
CA ASN A 234 -0.23 -11.36 -30.23
C ASN A 234 -0.70 -11.03 -31.65
N GLU A 235 -0.42 -11.91 -32.62
CA GLU A 235 -0.89 -11.77 -34.01
C GLU A 235 -2.43 -11.72 -34.08
N ALA A 236 -3.12 -12.57 -33.31
CA ALA A 236 -4.58 -12.56 -33.19
C ALA A 236 -5.14 -11.28 -32.52
N MET A 237 -4.39 -10.66 -31.61
CA MET A 237 -4.78 -9.38 -31.00
C MET A 237 -4.54 -8.19 -31.95
N ASP A 238 -3.51 -8.27 -32.79
CA ASP A 238 -3.10 -7.18 -33.70
C ASP A 238 -3.87 -7.19 -35.04
N SER A 239 -4.54 -8.30 -35.39
CA SER A 239 -5.34 -8.39 -36.61
C SER A 239 -6.56 -7.45 -36.54
N ARG A 240 -6.42 -6.25 -37.09
CA ARG A 240 -7.41 -5.16 -37.13
C ARG A 240 -8.72 -5.46 -37.90
N GLY A 241 -8.95 -6.70 -38.33
CA GLY A 241 -10.01 -7.07 -39.28
C GLY A 241 -11.09 -8.00 -38.72
N ASP A 242 -10.75 -8.89 -37.79
CA ASP A 242 -11.69 -9.85 -37.20
C ASP A 242 -11.55 -9.80 -35.69
N THR A 243 -12.63 -9.42 -34.99
CA THR A 243 -12.71 -9.51 -33.53
C THR A 243 -12.77 -10.98 -33.13
N ILE A 244 -11.61 -11.64 -33.00
CA ILE A 244 -11.51 -12.90 -32.26
C ILE A 244 -11.92 -12.57 -30.82
N PRO A 245 -13.00 -13.16 -30.29
CA PRO A 245 -13.40 -12.97 -28.91
C PRO A 245 -12.24 -13.30 -27.95
N PHE A 246 -12.14 -12.59 -26.83
CA PHE A 246 -11.02 -12.74 -25.90
C PHE A 246 -10.86 -14.18 -25.37
N ASP A 247 -11.98 -14.89 -25.23
CA ASP A 247 -12.10 -16.29 -24.81
C ASP A 247 -11.70 -17.30 -25.90
N GLU A 248 -11.59 -16.86 -27.16
CA GLU A 248 -11.15 -17.68 -28.30
C GLU A 248 -9.69 -17.40 -28.70
N LEU A 249 -9.01 -16.47 -28.03
CA LEU A 249 -7.61 -16.17 -28.30
C LEU A 249 -6.71 -17.38 -28.04
N PRO A 250 -5.71 -17.63 -28.90
CA PRO A 250 -4.71 -18.67 -28.65
C PRO A 250 -4.09 -18.56 -27.24
N PRO A 251 -3.78 -19.70 -26.61
CA PRO A 251 -3.10 -19.69 -25.33
C PRO A 251 -1.74 -19.00 -25.47
N GLY A 252 -1.40 -18.19 -24.47
CA GLY A 252 -0.06 -17.61 -24.34
C GLY A 252 0.78 -18.39 -23.34
N ARG A 253 1.98 -17.88 -23.09
CA ARG A 253 2.85 -18.34 -22.01
C ARG A 253 2.18 -18.18 -20.63
N ASP A 254 2.32 -19.21 -19.79
CA ASP A 254 1.93 -19.13 -18.39
C ASP A 254 3.00 -18.42 -17.54
N TYR A 255 2.86 -17.11 -17.40
CA TYR A 255 3.74 -16.29 -16.55
C TYR A 255 3.57 -16.57 -15.04
N SER A 256 2.51 -17.25 -14.61
CA SER A 256 2.30 -17.52 -13.19
C SER A 256 3.30 -18.56 -12.64
N ALA A 257 3.73 -19.50 -13.49
CA ALA A 257 4.75 -20.49 -13.17
C ALA A 257 6.15 -19.88 -12.88
N ASP A 258 6.36 -18.64 -13.32
CA ASP A 258 7.62 -17.91 -13.13
C ASP A 258 7.61 -17.00 -11.88
N ILE A 259 6.48 -16.90 -11.18
CA ILE A 259 6.34 -16.11 -9.95
C ILE A 259 6.58 -16.99 -8.73
N ARG A 260 7.47 -16.52 -7.84
CA ARG A 260 7.79 -17.15 -6.57
C ARG A 260 7.22 -16.31 -5.43
N ILE A 261 6.69 -17.00 -4.41
CA ILE A 261 6.05 -16.39 -3.24
C ILE A 261 6.70 -16.93 -1.98
N GLY A 262 7.21 -16.06 -1.11
CA GLY A 262 7.87 -16.51 0.11
C GLY A 262 8.44 -15.40 0.97
N THR A 263 9.13 -15.79 2.02
CA THR A 263 9.80 -14.88 2.96
C THR A 263 11.28 -15.18 3.01
N HIS A 264 12.08 -14.20 3.39
CA HIS A 264 13.40 -14.49 3.91
C HIS A 264 13.29 -15.11 5.31
N ALA A 265 14.07 -16.16 5.57
CA ALA A 265 14.11 -16.82 6.87
C ALA A 265 14.51 -15.85 7.99
N HIS A 266 15.44 -14.93 7.71
CA HIS A 266 15.80 -13.82 8.59
C HIS A 266 15.60 -12.48 7.87
N PRO A 267 14.45 -11.81 8.05
CA PRO A 267 14.12 -10.58 7.33
C PRO A 267 15.14 -9.45 7.58
N SER A 268 15.45 -8.68 6.53
CA SER A 268 16.33 -7.51 6.62
C SER A 268 15.63 -6.28 7.20
N MET A 269 14.31 -6.19 7.03
CA MET A 269 13.44 -5.16 7.58
C MET A 269 12.63 -5.72 8.76
N ALA A 270 12.24 -4.86 9.69
CA ALA A 270 11.55 -5.26 10.92
C ALA A 270 10.12 -5.76 10.65
N HIS A 271 9.46 -5.18 9.66
CA HIS A 271 8.08 -5.52 9.37
C HIS A 271 8.00 -6.79 8.54
N LEU A 272 7.05 -7.68 8.85
CA LEU A 272 6.76 -8.87 8.07
C LEU A 272 6.42 -8.47 6.63
N HIS A 273 7.06 -9.12 5.66
CA HIS A 273 6.81 -8.91 4.24
C HIS A 273 6.96 -10.23 3.49
N VAL A 274 5.97 -10.52 2.65
CA VAL A 274 6.03 -11.64 1.71
C VAL A 274 6.50 -11.11 0.37
N HIS A 275 7.58 -11.68 -0.16
CA HIS A 275 8.08 -11.41 -1.50
C HIS A 275 7.19 -12.10 -2.54
N ILE A 276 6.78 -11.35 -3.56
CA ILE A 276 6.23 -11.88 -4.81
C ILE A 276 7.21 -11.46 -5.91
N ILE A 277 8.00 -12.41 -6.41
CA ILE A 277 9.18 -12.12 -7.24
C ILE A 277 9.24 -13.04 -8.46
N SER A 278 9.58 -12.49 -9.62
CA SER A 278 9.89 -13.32 -10.81
C SER A 278 11.24 -14.02 -10.64
N ARG A 279 11.38 -15.22 -11.21
CA ARG A 279 12.57 -16.06 -10.98
C ARG A 279 13.85 -15.62 -11.72
N ASP A 280 13.76 -14.69 -12.66
CA ASP A 280 14.85 -14.31 -13.56
C ASP A 280 16.10 -13.79 -12.84
N MET A 281 15.94 -13.15 -11.69
CA MET A 281 17.03 -12.47 -10.96
C MET A 281 17.80 -11.45 -11.83
N HIS A 282 17.15 -10.92 -12.86
CA HIS A 282 17.69 -9.91 -13.76
C HIS A 282 17.37 -8.52 -13.17
N SER A 283 18.37 -7.92 -12.53
CA SER A 283 18.26 -6.58 -11.97
C SER A 283 19.61 -5.95 -11.68
N GLU A 284 19.74 -4.65 -11.94
CA GLU A 284 20.90 -3.85 -11.52
C GLU A 284 21.05 -3.78 -9.99
N ARG A 285 19.96 -3.94 -9.24
CA ARG A 285 19.95 -3.90 -7.76
C ARG A 285 20.35 -5.23 -7.12
N ALA A 286 20.45 -6.31 -7.89
CA ALA A 286 21.15 -7.53 -7.47
C ALA A 286 22.67 -7.26 -7.56
N LYS A 287 23.24 -6.80 -6.43
CA LYS A 287 24.62 -6.29 -6.38
C LYS A 287 25.69 -7.23 -5.81
N HIS A 288 25.31 -8.26 -5.07
CA HIS A 288 26.29 -9.13 -4.40
C HIS A 288 25.72 -10.50 -4.08
N ARG A 289 26.60 -11.45 -3.73
CA ARG A 289 26.28 -12.86 -3.42
C ARG A 289 25.08 -13.01 -2.49
N LYS A 290 25.03 -12.27 -1.37
CA LYS A 290 23.91 -12.36 -0.43
C LYS A 290 22.55 -11.97 -1.04
N HIS A 291 22.51 -11.02 -1.98
CA HIS A 291 21.26 -10.64 -2.66
C HIS A 291 20.76 -11.74 -3.57
N TYR A 292 21.65 -12.53 -4.16
CA TYR A 292 21.26 -13.63 -5.03
C TYR A 292 20.87 -14.86 -4.20
N ASN A 293 21.73 -15.24 -3.25
CA ASN A 293 21.52 -16.42 -2.41
C ASN A 293 20.32 -16.27 -1.49
N SER A 294 19.95 -15.06 -1.07
CA SER A 294 18.74 -14.87 -0.25
C SER A 294 17.46 -15.32 -0.97
N PHE A 295 17.46 -15.35 -2.31
CA PHE A 295 16.33 -15.84 -3.12
C PHE A 295 16.57 -17.22 -3.72
N ASN A 296 17.82 -17.67 -3.89
CA ASN A 296 18.15 -18.91 -4.63
C ASN A 296 18.75 -20.02 -3.74
N THR A 297 18.46 -19.97 -2.44
CA THR A 297 18.81 -21.01 -1.46
C THR A 297 17.64 -21.19 -0.48
N PRO A 298 17.67 -22.20 0.42
CA PRO A 298 16.65 -22.37 1.47
C PRO A 298 16.50 -21.18 2.45
N PHE A 299 17.30 -20.11 2.30
CA PHE A 299 17.04 -18.81 2.93
C PHE A 299 15.74 -18.17 2.46
N PHE A 300 15.32 -18.45 1.24
CA PHE A 300 13.98 -18.12 0.76
C PHE A 300 13.02 -19.25 1.14
N VAL A 301 12.15 -19.00 2.11
CA VAL A 301 11.15 -19.96 2.57
C VAL A 301 9.85 -19.73 1.80
N PRO A 302 9.39 -20.67 0.95
CA PRO A 302 8.12 -20.56 0.25
C PRO A 302 6.95 -20.34 1.21
N LEU A 303 5.98 -19.50 0.83
CA LEU A 303 4.79 -19.26 1.67
C LEU A 303 3.94 -20.54 1.82
N ALA A 304 4.00 -21.44 0.83
CA ALA A 304 3.33 -22.73 0.85
C ALA A 304 3.88 -23.70 1.91
N ASP A 305 5.11 -23.48 2.39
CA ASP A 305 5.76 -24.40 3.33
C ASP A 305 5.43 -24.06 4.79
N TYR A 306 4.81 -22.91 5.05
CA TYR A 306 4.37 -22.53 6.39
C TYR A 306 3.10 -23.28 6.84
N PRO A 307 2.88 -23.47 8.15
CA PRO A 307 3.86 -23.29 9.22
C PRO A 307 4.99 -24.33 9.10
N LEU A 308 6.23 -23.92 9.38
CA LEU A 308 7.35 -24.85 9.44
C LEU A 308 7.21 -25.74 10.68
N ALA A 309 7.55 -27.02 10.57
CA ALA A 309 7.66 -27.92 11.73
C ALA A 309 8.70 -27.40 12.74
N GLU A 310 8.59 -27.78 14.01
CA GLU A 310 9.48 -27.27 15.08
C GLU A 310 10.93 -27.69 14.88
N ASP A 311 11.16 -28.88 14.32
CA ASP A 311 12.46 -29.48 14.00
C ASP A 311 12.97 -29.15 12.58
N ASP A 312 12.26 -28.30 11.84
CA ASP A 312 12.68 -27.89 10.50
C ASP A 312 13.97 -27.08 10.57
N VAL A 313 15.03 -27.61 9.93
CA VAL A 313 16.36 -26.99 9.86
C VAL A 313 16.33 -25.55 9.34
N ARG A 314 15.30 -25.16 8.59
CA ARG A 314 15.13 -23.78 8.09
C ARG A 314 14.85 -22.77 9.20
N ARG A 315 14.44 -23.22 10.39
CA ARG A 315 14.32 -22.38 11.60
C ARG A 315 15.69 -22.07 12.23
N GLU A 316 16.73 -22.85 11.91
CA GLU A 316 18.05 -22.68 12.50
C GLU A 316 18.83 -21.50 11.91
N THR A 317 19.20 -20.54 12.75
CA THR A 317 19.99 -19.37 12.35
C THR A 317 21.33 -19.74 11.71
N GLY A 318 22.00 -20.80 12.21
CA GLY A 318 23.27 -21.28 11.65
C GLY A 318 23.12 -21.77 10.21
N PHE A 319 22.12 -22.63 9.96
CA PHE A 319 21.78 -23.13 8.64
C PHE A 319 21.48 -21.97 7.66
N GLN A 320 20.70 -20.99 8.09
CA GLN A 320 20.32 -19.87 7.23
C GLN A 320 21.46 -18.90 6.92
N ASN A 321 22.33 -18.63 7.89
CA ASN A 321 23.54 -17.84 7.65
C ASN A 321 24.50 -18.56 6.68
N ALA A 322 24.61 -19.88 6.77
CA ALA A 322 25.40 -20.67 5.83
C ALA A 322 24.86 -20.58 4.41
N ASN A 323 23.53 -20.63 4.23
CA ASN A 323 22.88 -20.49 2.93
C ASN A 323 23.22 -19.17 2.21
N LEU A 324 23.31 -18.05 2.93
CA LEU A 324 23.74 -16.77 2.35
C LEU A 324 25.20 -16.77 1.86
N GLY A 325 26.04 -17.64 2.41
CA GLY A 325 27.46 -17.79 2.09
C GLY A 325 27.77 -18.84 1.02
N ARG A 326 26.78 -19.62 0.58
CA ARG A 326 26.95 -20.71 -0.40
C ARG A 326 27.52 -20.23 -1.73
N GLU A 327 28.11 -21.17 -2.47
CA GLU A 327 28.50 -20.95 -3.85
C GLU A 327 27.30 -20.53 -4.69
N LEU A 328 27.57 -19.65 -5.64
CA LEU A 328 26.60 -19.15 -6.60
C LEU A 328 26.29 -20.24 -7.63
N VAL A 329 25.02 -20.60 -7.74
CA VAL A 329 24.51 -21.59 -8.70
C VAL A 329 23.38 -20.95 -9.49
N CYS A 330 23.42 -21.03 -10.82
CA CYS A 330 22.36 -20.49 -11.67
C CYS A 330 21.03 -21.21 -11.39
N TRP A 331 19.97 -20.42 -11.21
CA TRP A 331 18.62 -20.92 -10.94
C TRP A 331 18.04 -21.74 -12.11
N ARG A 332 18.48 -21.48 -13.35
CA ARG A 332 17.94 -22.08 -14.57
C ARG A 332 18.72 -23.32 -15.00
N CYS A 333 20.02 -23.19 -15.24
CA CYS A 333 20.84 -24.28 -15.77
C CYS A 333 21.64 -25.06 -14.70
N GLY A 334 21.66 -24.61 -13.44
CA GLY A 334 22.41 -25.26 -12.37
C GLY A 334 23.93 -25.08 -12.44
N GLN A 335 24.46 -24.28 -13.37
CA GLN A 335 25.90 -24.01 -13.45
C GLN A 335 26.42 -23.31 -12.19
N GLY A 336 27.53 -23.80 -11.65
CA GLY A 336 28.23 -23.22 -10.50
C GLY A 336 29.23 -22.12 -10.88
N PHE A 337 29.30 -21.07 -10.07
CA PHE A 337 30.17 -19.90 -10.24
C PHE A 337 31.05 -19.64 -9.01
N GLY A 338 31.03 -20.53 -8.00
CA GLY A 338 31.75 -20.32 -6.75
C GLY A 338 31.37 -18.98 -6.12
N ASN A 339 32.36 -18.09 -5.92
CA ASN A 339 32.14 -16.75 -5.38
C ASN A 339 32.14 -15.63 -6.43
N ARG A 340 32.17 -15.97 -7.73
CA ARG A 340 32.37 -15.02 -8.83
C ARG A 340 31.05 -14.38 -9.27
N PHE A 341 30.54 -13.43 -8.47
CA PHE A 341 29.24 -12.79 -8.71
C PHE A 341 29.15 -12.05 -10.05
N ALA A 342 30.22 -11.41 -10.51
CA ALA A 342 30.24 -10.74 -11.81
C ALA A 342 30.05 -11.72 -12.98
N GLU A 343 30.64 -12.92 -12.89
CA GLU A 343 30.46 -13.96 -13.91
C GLU A 343 29.04 -14.50 -13.91
N LEU A 344 28.48 -14.77 -12.73
CA LEU A 344 27.07 -15.15 -12.62
C LEU A 344 26.17 -14.07 -13.23
N LYS A 345 26.40 -12.79 -12.94
CA LYS A 345 25.56 -11.69 -13.46
C LYS A 345 25.60 -11.62 -14.98
N ARG A 346 26.78 -11.78 -15.59
CA ARG A 346 26.91 -11.86 -17.05
C ARG A 346 26.21 -13.10 -17.63
N HIS A 347 26.27 -14.22 -16.93
CA HIS A 347 25.55 -15.43 -17.34
C HIS A 347 24.03 -15.26 -17.25
N LEU A 348 23.52 -14.63 -16.19
CA LEU A 348 22.09 -14.34 -16.01
C LEU A 348 21.53 -13.42 -17.10
N GLU A 349 22.35 -12.56 -17.73
CA GLU A 349 21.94 -11.79 -18.90
C GLU A 349 21.55 -12.71 -20.07
N GLY A 350 22.39 -13.69 -20.37
CA GLY A 350 22.10 -14.67 -21.43
C GLY A 350 20.92 -15.58 -21.08
N GLU A 351 20.82 -16.00 -19.82
CA GLU A 351 19.66 -16.77 -19.33
C GLU A 351 18.36 -15.96 -19.44
N PHE A 352 18.39 -14.66 -19.12
CA PHE A 352 17.24 -13.76 -19.25
C PHE A 352 16.81 -13.57 -20.70
N GLU A 353 17.76 -13.32 -21.61
CA GLU A 353 17.47 -13.16 -23.03
C GLU A 353 16.87 -14.43 -23.65
N ALA A 354 17.39 -15.60 -23.28
CA ALA A 354 16.82 -16.87 -23.70
C ALA A 354 15.42 -17.08 -23.10
N TRP A 355 15.29 -16.92 -21.77
CA TRP A 355 14.05 -17.14 -21.05
C TRP A 355 12.94 -16.17 -21.44
N ARG A 356 13.20 -14.89 -21.72
CA ARG A 356 12.16 -13.94 -22.17
C ARG A 356 11.63 -14.26 -23.57
N GLY A 357 12.44 -14.96 -24.39
CA GLY A 357 12.12 -15.36 -25.74
C GLY A 357 11.27 -16.63 -25.84
N GLU A 358 11.18 -17.41 -24.75
CA GLU A 358 10.25 -18.55 -24.62
C GLU A 358 8.80 -18.06 -24.58
#